data_AF-A0A6J4I829-F1
#
_entry.id   AF-A0A6J4I829-F1
#
_cell.length_a   1.000
_cell.length_b   1.000
_cell.length_c   1.000
_cell.angle_alpha   90.00
_cell.angle_beta   90.00
_cell.angle_gamma   90.00
#
_symmetry.space_group_name_H-M   'P 1'
#
loop_
_entity.id
_entity.type
_entity.pdbx_description
1 polymer ?
#
loop_
_entity_poly.entity_id
_entity_poly.type
_entity_poly.pdbx_seq_one_letter_code
_entity_poly.pdbx_strand_id
1 'polypeptide(L)'
;MLLPSPRENDLAGPVASANDRPVPPPGLETLLGLLVATRPSWMRDALCQEHPEVSWFVDRGESSAPAKAICGRCLVMVECRSWALEQGAELAGIWGGTTAQQRRKMRAADPALRPRRRQSQVLERPARAGARAPSCSTARAERSSTVRS
;
A
#
# COMPACT_ATOMS: atom_id res chain seq x y z
N MET A 1 -29.87 -68.16 23.19
CA MET A 1 -29.03 -67.86 22.02
C MET A 1 -29.89 -67.19 20.97
N LEU A 2 -29.85 -65.86 20.88
CA LEU A 2 -30.36 -65.03 19.78
C LEU A 2 -29.93 -63.60 20.13
N LEU A 3 -28.77 -63.18 19.61
CA LEU A 3 -28.36 -61.78 19.67
C LEU A 3 -28.80 -61.10 18.36
N PRO A 4 -29.41 -59.91 18.42
CA PRO A 4 -29.96 -59.21 17.25
C PRO A 4 -28.87 -58.56 16.39
N SER A 5 -29.13 -58.49 15.08
CA SER A 5 -28.30 -57.78 14.10
C SER A 5 -28.17 -56.28 14.39
N PRO A 6 -26.98 -55.69 14.27
CA PRO A 6 -26.82 -54.24 14.34
C PRO A 6 -27.29 -53.57 13.04
N ARG A 7 -27.95 -52.41 13.20
CA ARG A 7 -28.46 -51.54 12.13
C ARG A 7 -27.32 -50.80 11.44
N GLU A 8 -27.43 -50.67 10.13
CA GLU A 8 -26.40 -50.19 9.20
C GLU A 8 -26.27 -48.65 9.05
N ASN A 9 -26.60 -47.85 10.08
CA ASN A 9 -26.72 -46.39 9.88
C ASN A 9 -25.90 -45.48 10.82
N ASP A 10 -24.63 -45.83 11.05
CA ASP A 10 -23.67 -44.99 11.80
C ASP A 10 -22.30 -44.88 11.10
N LEU A 11 -22.28 -44.72 9.77
CA LEU A 11 -21.06 -44.39 9.00
C LEU A 11 -21.05 -42.94 8.46
N ALA A 12 -21.55 -41.99 9.24
CA ALA A 12 -21.30 -40.56 9.00
C ALA A 12 -20.26 -40.03 9.98
N GLY A 13 -19.00 -40.42 9.79
CA GLY A 13 -17.87 -39.70 10.40
C GLY A 13 -17.80 -38.27 9.86
N PRO A 14 -17.27 -37.30 10.63
CA PRO A 14 -17.19 -35.91 10.19
C PRO A 14 -16.30 -35.83 8.94
N VAL A 15 -16.88 -35.37 7.83
CA VAL A 15 -16.10 -34.96 6.65
C VAL A 15 -15.16 -33.83 7.07
N ALA A 16 -13.86 -34.10 7.03
CA ALA A 16 -12.85 -33.08 7.23
C ALA A 16 -13.09 -31.95 6.20
N SER A 17 -13.31 -30.73 6.70
CA SER A 17 -13.48 -29.53 5.90
C SER A 17 -12.30 -29.40 4.93
N ALA A 18 -12.59 -29.17 3.65
CA ALA A 18 -11.62 -29.14 2.55
C ALA A 18 -10.55 -28.01 2.64
N ASN A 19 -10.50 -27.27 3.76
CA ASN A 19 -9.65 -26.11 3.96
C ASN A 19 -8.45 -26.34 4.90
N ASP A 20 -8.28 -27.52 5.51
CA ASP A 20 -7.19 -27.81 6.46
C ASP A 20 -6.07 -28.69 5.89
N ARG A 21 -5.83 -28.64 4.56
CA ARG A 21 -4.59 -29.24 4.01
C ARG A 21 -3.44 -28.25 4.21
N PRO A 22 -2.33 -28.65 4.87
CA PRO A 22 -1.14 -27.81 4.93
C PRO A 22 -0.69 -27.51 3.50
N VAL A 23 -0.71 -26.24 3.12
CA VAL A 23 -0.22 -25.79 1.82
C VAL A 23 1.29 -26.06 1.81
N PRO A 24 1.81 -26.84 0.85
CA PRO A 24 3.25 -27.06 0.76
C PRO A 24 3.96 -25.71 0.57
N PRO A 25 5.19 -25.52 1.07
CA PRO A 25 5.93 -24.28 0.83
C PRO A 25 6.00 -24.05 -0.70
N PRO A 26 5.72 -22.83 -1.18
CA PRO A 26 5.67 -22.57 -2.60
C PRO A 26 7.02 -22.93 -3.22
N GLY A 27 6.99 -23.78 -4.25
CA GLY A 27 8.18 -24.03 -5.06
C GLY A 27 8.62 -22.73 -5.74
N LEU A 28 9.85 -22.69 -6.26
CA LEU A 28 10.33 -21.56 -7.05
C LEU A 28 9.37 -21.17 -8.19
N GLU A 29 8.67 -22.14 -8.79
CA GLU A 29 7.63 -21.93 -9.81
C GLU A 29 6.41 -21.17 -9.26
N THR A 30 6.00 -21.44 -8.01
CA THR A 30 4.89 -20.73 -7.35
C THR A 30 5.32 -19.35 -6.87
N LEU A 31 6.55 -19.19 -6.37
CA LEU A 31 7.12 -17.89 -6.05
C LEU A 31 7.29 -17.02 -7.30
N LEU A 32 7.81 -17.60 -8.39
CA LEU A 32 7.89 -16.95 -9.69
C LEU A 32 6.47 -16.65 -10.20
N GLY A 33 5.52 -17.56 -10.01
CA GLY A 33 4.11 -17.36 -10.25
C GLY A 33 3.53 -16.19 -9.46
N LEU A 34 3.84 -16.03 -8.17
CA LEU A 34 3.39 -14.89 -7.34
C LEU A 34 4.10 -13.58 -7.72
N LEU A 35 5.36 -13.66 -8.14
CA LEU A 35 6.13 -12.53 -8.66
C LEU A 35 5.63 -12.06 -10.04
N VAL A 36 5.09 -12.98 -10.86
CA VAL A 36 4.56 -12.71 -12.22
C VAL A 36 3.04 -12.44 -12.21
N ALA A 37 2.27 -13.07 -11.34
CA ALA A 37 0.80 -13.10 -11.37
C ALA A 37 0.15 -12.08 -10.44
N THR A 38 0.49 -10.81 -10.61
CA THR A 38 -0.27 -9.69 -10.01
C THR A 38 -0.82 -8.72 -11.05
N ARG A 39 -0.98 -9.14 -12.31
CA ARG A 39 -1.74 -8.37 -13.31
C ARG A 39 -3.24 -8.59 -13.08
N PRO A 40 -4.01 -7.54 -12.71
CA PRO A 40 -5.45 -7.66 -12.56
C PRO A 40 -6.14 -8.11 -13.85
N SER A 41 -7.21 -8.90 -13.71
CA SER A 41 -7.94 -9.49 -14.84
C SER A 41 -8.50 -8.47 -15.82
N TRP A 42 -8.92 -7.29 -15.32
CA TRP A 42 -9.46 -6.17 -16.12
C TRP A 42 -8.43 -5.61 -17.11
N MET A 43 -7.12 -5.81 -16.88
CA MET A 43 -6.10 -5.36 -17.83
C MET A 43 -6.22 -6.08 -19.17
N ARG A 44 -6.83 -7.28 -19.22
CA ARG A 44 -7.03 -8.02 -20.48
C ARG A 44 -8.03 -7.33 -21.40
N ASP A 45 -9.00 -6.61 -20.83
CA ASP A 45 -10.08 -5.92 -21.55
C ASP A 45 -9.69 -4.47 -21.91
N ALA A 46 -8.42 -4.11 -21.74
CA ALA A 46 -7.93 -2.77 -22.00
C ALA A 46 -7.75 -2.51 -23.50
N LEU A 47 -8.51 -1.53 -24.02
CA LEU A 47 -8.50 -1.09 -25.42
C LEU A 47 -7.11 -0.68 -25.93
N CYS A 48 -6.19 -0.25 -25.04
CA CYS A 48 -4.85 0.14 -25.44
C CYS A 48 -4.04 -0.98 -26.11
N GLN A 49 -4.34 -2.24 -25.82
CA GLN A 49 -3.67 -3.38 -26.44
C GLN A 49 -4.01 -3.53 -27.93
N GLU A 50 -5.17 -3.03 -28.35
CA GLU A 50 -5.61 -3.02 -29.75
C GLU A 50 -4.98 -1.88 -30.56
N HIS A 51 -4.29 -0.95 -29.89
CA HIS A 51 -3.71 0.24 -30.49
C HIS A 51 -2.18 0.35 -30.26
N PRO A 52 -1.37 -0.60 -30.78
CA PRO A 52 0.09 -0.57 -30.67
C PRO A 52 0.75 0.54 -31.51
N GLU A 53 0.03 1.12 -32.47
CA GLU A 53 0.50 2.22 -33.32
C GLU A 53 0.60 3.57 -32.60
N VAL A 54 -0.01 3.67 -31.40
CA VAL A 54 -0.04 4.91 -30.63
C VAL A 54 1.02 4.93 -29.55
N SER A 55 1.68 6.10 -29.39
CA SER A 55 2.64 6.34 -28.30
C SER A 55 1.91 6.44 -26.94
N TRP A 56 1.95 5.34 -26.17
CA TRP A 56 1.43 5.30 -24.79
C TRP A 56 2.41 5.87 -23.76
N PHE A 57 3.69 5.96 -24.14
CA PHE A 57 4.80 6.46 -23.33
C PHE A 57 5.34 7.74 -23.96
N VAL A 58 4.61 8.83 -23.79
CA VAL A 58 5.03 10.12 -24.32
C VAL A 58 6.29 10.64 -23.65
N ASP A 59 7.30 10.94 -24.47
CA ASP A 59 8.53 11.63 -24.06
C ASP A 59 8.30 13.13 -23.87
N ARG A 60 9.34 13.83 -23.41
CA ARG A 60 9.31 15.29 -23.23
C ARG A 60 9.10 15.97 -24.59
N GLY A 61 7.89 16.46 -24.83
CA GLY A 61 7.54 17.26 -26.01
C GLY A 61 6.57 16.60 -26.99
N GLU A 62 6.23 15.32 -26.80
CA GLU A 62 5.24 14.63 -27.62
C GLU A 62 3.81 14.86 -27.10
N SER A 63 2.84 14.95 -28.00
CA SER A 63 1.44 15.13 -27.63
C SER A 63 0.83 13.85 -27.06
N SER A 64 0.38 13.91 -25.80
CA SER A 64 -0.42 12.85 -25.17
C SER A 64 -1.87 12.77 -25.65
N ALA A 65 -2.30 13.66 -26.57
CA ALA A 65 -3.70 13.77 -26.97
C ALA A 65 -4.26 12.53 -27.69
N PRO A 66 -3.55 11.91 -28.66
CA PRO A 66 -4.07 10.74 -29.37
C PRO A 66 -4.35 9.55 -28.44
N ALA A 67 -3.37 9.22 -27.59
CA ALA A 67 -3.51 8.14 -26.61
C ALA A 67 -4.60 8.42 -25.57
N LYS A 68 -4.76 9.68 -25.13
CA LYS A 68 -5.86 10.07 -24.25
C LYS A 68 -7.23 9.91 -24.90
N ALA A 69 -7.36 10.20 -26.19
CA ALA A 69 -8.62 10.03 -26.92
C ALA A 69 -9.05 8.56 -26.97
N ILE A 70 -8.10 7.65 -27.24
CA ILE A 70 -8.36 6.21 -27.22
C ILE A 70 -8.68 5.74 -25.80
N CYS A 71 -7.86 6.13 -24.82
CA CYS A 71 -8.11 5.79 -23.42
C CYS A 71 -9.50 6.26 -22.96
N GLY A 72 -9.95 7.42 -23.48
CA GLY A 72 -11.29 7.99 -23.37
C GLY A 72 -12.45 7.04 -23.60
N ARG A 73 -12.24 6.06 -24.48
CA ARG A 73 -13.26 5.11 -24.94
C ARG A 73 -13.12 3.73 -24.31
N CYS A 74 -12.13 3.54 -23.43
CA CYS A 74 -11.83 2.26 -22.81
C CYS A 74 -12.83 1.95 -21.69
N LEU A 75 -13.43 0.75 -21.71
CA LEU A 75 -14.41 0.31 -20.72
C LEU A 75 -13.82 0.19 -19.31
N VAL A 76 -12.54 -0.20 -19.21
CA VAL A 76 -11.83 -0.38 -17.93
C VAL A 76 -11.08 0.88 -17.48
N MET A 77 -11.48 2.07 -17.97
CA MET A 77 -10.79 3.32 -17.65
C MET A 77 -10.74 3.59 -16.14
N VAL A 78 -11.84 3.34 -15.44
CA VAL A 78 -11.99 3.67 -14.02
C VAL A 78 -11.06 2.80 -13.18
N GLU A 79 -11.09 1.49 -13.40
CA GLU A 79 -10.24 0.48 -12.76
C GLU A 79 -8.76 0.76 -13.06
N CYS A 80 -8.45 1.09 -14.31
CA CYS A 80 -7.10 1.46 -14.74
C CYS A 80 -6.58 2.71 -14.01
N ARG A 81 -7.42 3.74 -13.87
CA ARG A 81 -7.05 4.98 -13.17
C ARG A 81 -6.86 4.74 -11.69
N SER A 82 -7.78 4.04 -11.04
CA SER A 82 -7.73 3.73 -9.61
C SER A 82 -6.48 2.93 -9.29
N TRP A 83 -6.21 1.86 -10.04
CA TRP A 83 -5.00 1.05 -9.86
C TRP A 83 -3.73 1.89 -10.05
N ALA A 84 -3.66 2.75 -11.07
CA ALA A 84 -2.49 3.62 -11.27
C ALA A 84 -2.33 4.68 -10.15
N LEU A 85 -3.43 5.14 -9.55
CA LEU A 85 -3.45 6.02 -8.38
C LEU A 85 -3.18 5.31 -7.05
N GLU A 86 -3.23 3.99 -7.01
CA GLU A 86 -2.73 3.20 -5.88
C GLU A 86 -1.23 2.96 -6.04
N GLN A 87 -0.81 2.35 -7.15
CA GLN A 87 0.57 1.88 -7.38
C GLN A 87 1.64 2.96 -7.29
N GLY A 88 1.57 4.00 -8.11
CA GLY A 88 2.47 5.13 -7.99
C GLY A 88 2.30 6.16 -9.08
N ALA A 89 2.77 7.37 -8.81
CA ALA A 89 3.03 8.34 -9.87
C ALA A 89 4.38 8.11 -10.60
N GLU A 90 5.09 7.04 -10.22
CA GLU A 90 6.30 6.53 -10.89
C GLU A 90 5.96 5.64 -12.10
N LEU A 91 4.72 5.14 -12.21
CA LEU A 91 4.28 4.45 -13.42
C LEU A 91 4.44 5.39 -14.63
N ALA A 92 5.17 4.97 -15.65
CA ALA A 92 5.34 5.75 -16.87
C ALA A 92 4.11 5.65 -17.78
N GLY A 93 3.94 6.63 -18.67
CA GLY A 93 2.89 6.59 -19.70
C GLY A 93 1.49 7.01 -19.22
N ILE A 94 0.51 6.72 -20.09
CA ILE A 94 -0.89 7.10 -19.93
C ILE A 94 -1.68 5.96 -19.29
N TRP A 95 -2.28 6.23 -18.13
CA TRP A 95 -3.10 5.29 -17.38
C TRP A 95 -4.46 5.91 -17.08
N GLY A 96 -5.54 5.25 -17.47
CA GLY A 96 -6.91 5.73 -17.23
C GLY A 96 -7.15 7.17 -17.68
N GLY A 97 -6.54 7.60 -18.79
CA GLY A 97 -6.65 8.95 -19.35
C GLY A 97 -5.74 10.00 -18.71
N THR A 98 -4.83 9.58 -17.82
CA THR A 98 -3.94 10.48 -17.06
C THR A 98 -2.47 10.20 -17.34
N THR A 99 -1.65 11.26 -17.44
CA THR A 99 -0.19 11.14 -17.50
C THR A 99 0.41 10.98 -16.10
N ALA A 100 1.66 10.53 -16.02
CA ALA A 100 2.40 10.46 -14.75
C ALA A 100 2.37 11.81 -13.99
N GLN A 101 2.58 12.93 -14.69
CA GLN A 101 2.53 14.26 -14.08
C GLN A 101 1.13 14.61 -13.56
N GLN A 102 0.06 14.25 -14.28
CA GLN A 102 -1.31 14.46 -13.82
C GLN A 102 -1.60 13.64 -12.57
N ARG A 103 -1.14 12.38 -12.51
CA ARG A 103 -1.26 11.53 -11.31
C ARG A 103 -0.47 12.08 -10.12
N ARG A 104 0.72 12.65 -10.33
CA ARG A 104 1.48 13.37 -9.28
C ARG A 104 0.64 14.51 -8.69
N LYS A 105 -0.01 15.31 -9.53
CA LYS A 105 -0.89 16.41 -9.08
C LYS A 105 -2.12 15.89 -8.34
N MET A 106 -2.77 14.84 -8.84
CA MET A 106 -3.94 14.22 -8.19
C MET A 106 -3.61 13.70 -6.79
N ARG A 107 -2.50 12.95 -6.63
CA ARG A 107 -2.04 12.47 -5.31
C ARG A 107 -1.59 13.61 -4.39
N ALA A 108 -1.02 14.68 -4.96
CA ALA A 108 -0.69 15.85 -4.16
C ALA A 108 -1.96 16.55 -3.65
N ALA A 109 -3.04 16.57 -4.44
CA ALA A 109 -4.31 17.17 -4.03
C ALA A 109 -5.09 16.31 -3.02
N ASP A 110 -5.02 14.98 -3.13
CA ASP A 110 -5.76 14.05 -2.29
C ASP A 110 -4.94 13.55 -1.07
N PRO A 111 -5.27 13.96 0.17
CA PRO A 111 -4.58 13.49 1.37
C PRO A 111 -4.66 11.97 1.61
N ALA A 112 -5.69 11.29 1.09
CA ALA A 112 -5.86 9.84 1.28
C ALA A 112 -4.88 9.03 0.42
N LEU A 113 -4.47 9.55 -0.74
CA LEU A 113 -3.51 8.93 -1.66
C LEU A 113 -2.06 9.32 -1.38
N ARG A 114 -1.82 10.26 -0.47
CA ARG A 114 -0.46 10.61 -0.04
C ARG A 114 0.11 9.45 0.77
N PRO A 115 1.31 8.95 0.44
CA PRO A 115 1.96 7.97 1.30
C PRO A 115 2.12 8.59 2.69
N ARG A 116 1.59 7.92 3.73
CA ARG A 116 1.65 8.43 5.10
C ARG A 116 3.11 8.70 5.45
N ARG A 117 3.48 9.98 5.54
CA ARG A 117 4.78 10.43 6.02
C ARG A 117 4.95 9.86 7.44
N ARG A 118 5.82 8.86 7.62
CA ARG A 118 6.21 8.24 8.92
C ARG A 118 5.09 7.52 9.70
N GLN A 119 5.01 6.19 9.58
CA GLN A 119 4.62 5.37 10.74
C GLN A 119 5.86 4.95 11.58
N SER A 120 7.08 5.25 11.11
CA SER A 120 8.34 4.89 11.76
C SER A 120 8.86 5.89 12.81
N GLN A 121 8.06 6.86 13.25
CA GLN A 121 8.50 7.88 14.23
C GLN A 121 7.66 7.97 15.49
N VAL A 122 6.70 7.05 15.68
CA VAL A 122 5.86 7.03 16.87
C VAL A 122 6.23 5.87 17.82
N LEU A 123 6.96 4.85 17.37
CA LEU A 123 7.32 3.70 18.21
C LEU A 123 8.67 3.82 18.94
N GLU A 124 9.48 4.86 18.69
CA GLU A 124 10.75 5.07 19.39
C GLU A 124 10.85 6.46 20.03
N ARG A 125 10.15 6.62 21.15
CA ARG A 125 10.59 7.53 22.23
C ARG A 125 10.46 6.78 23.55
N PRO A 126 11.52 6.16 24.10
CA PRO A 126 11.48 5.84 25.52
C PRO A 126 11.38 7.15 26.29
N ALA A 127 10.35 7.25 27.12
CA ALA A 127 10.26 8.28 28.13
C ALA A 127 11.52 8.20 29.00
N ARG A 128 12.42 9.18 28.91
CA ARG A 128 13.43 9.34 29.95
C ARG A 128 12.72 9.83 31.20
N ALA A 129 12.48 8.87 32.09
CA ALA A 129 12.16 9.08 33.47
C ALA A 129 13.22 9.96 34.16
N GLY A 130 12.74 10.90 34.98
CA GLY A 130 13.41 11.34 36.21
C GLY A 130 14.74 12.09 36.07
N ALA A 131 14.66 13.42 35.98
CA ALA A 131 15.65 14.28 36.62
C ALA A 131 14.91 15.36 37.43
N ARG A 132 14.92 15.15 38.74
CA ARG A 132 14.37 16.04 39.76
C ARG A 132 15.29 17.25 39.87
N ALA A 133 14.79 18.45 39.60
CA ALA A 133 15.54 19.69 39.84
C ALA A 133 15.60 19.96 41.35
N PRO A 134 16.77 20.17 41.99
CA PRO A 134 16.82 20.92 43.23
C PRO A 134 16.73 22.42 42.91
N SER A 135 15.77 23.05 43.58
CA SER A 135 15.41 24.47 43.49
C SER A 135 16.59 25.39 43.79
N CYS A 136 16.71 26.42 42.96
CA CYS A 136 17.37 27.68 43.31
C CYS A 136 16.70 28.25 44.58
N SER A 137 17.43 28.25 45.70
CA SER A 137 17.00 28.96 46.92
C SER A 137 18.20 29.50 47.70
N THR A 138 18.85 30.53 47.16
CA THR A 138 19.58 31.53 47.96
C THR A 138 19.52 32.90 47.28
N ALA A 139 18.38 33.56 47.44
CA ALA A 139 18.32 35.02 47.40
C ALA A 139 18.47 35.56 48.83
N ARG A 140 19.56 36.28 49.12
CA ARG A 140 19.68 37.38 50.12
C ARG A 140 21.09 37.97 49.98
N ALA A 141 21.29 39.07 49.24
CA ALA A 141 21.15 40.45 49.68
C ALA A 141 21.92 40.75 50.98
N GLU A 142 23.11 41.34 50.87
CA GLU A 142 23.58 42.36 51.81
C GLU A 142 24.74 43.18 51.20
N ARG A 143 24.49 44.49 51.09
CA ARG A 143 25.48 45.54 50.86
C ARG A 143 26.12 45.86 52.22
N SER A 144 27.45 45.98 52.29
CA SER A 144 28.10 46.96 53.16
C SER A 144 29.57 47.12 52.79
N SER A 145 29.87 48.34 52.37
CA SER A 145 31.14 49.01 52.24
C SER A 145 31.93 49.07 53.55
N THR A 146 33.22 48.76 53.50
CA THR A 146 34.22 49.28 54.44
C THR A 146 35.57 49.44 53.74
N VAL A 147 36.31 50.42 54.24
CA VAL A 147 37.30 51.25 53.57
C VAL A 147 38.73 50.71 53.74
N ARG A 148 39.66 51.22 52.92
CA ARG A 148 41.12 51.13 53.06
C ARG A 148 41.64 51.26 54.51
N SER A 149 42.76 50.59 54.79
CA SER A 149 44.00 51.22 55.28
C SER A 149 45.17 50.31 54.96
#